data_AF-E6YQN4-F1
#
_entry.id   AF-E6YQN4-F1
#
_cell.length_a   1.000
_cell.length_b   1.000
_cell.length_c   1.000
_cell.angle_alpha   90.00
_cell.angle_beta   90.00
_cell.angle_gamma   90.00
#
_symmetry.space_group_name_H-M   'P 1'
#
loop_
_entity.id
_entity.type
_entity.pdbx_description
1 polymer ?
#
loop_
_entity_poly.entity_id
_entity_poly.type
_entity_poly.pdbx_seq_one_letter_code
_entity_poly.pdbx_strand_id
1 'polypeptide(L)'
;MINNISKNIYYIAFTLLLTMFVVLSPAYADATAGGMGNLDTVLRNIVTMMTGTTAKLIATICVAAVGIGWMYGVIDLRKAAYCVLGIGIVFGASALVNLLMGTTS
;
A
#
# COMPACT_ATOMS: atom_id res chain seq x y z
N MET A 1 2.79 27.01 -16.77
CA MET A 1 3.11 27.20 -15.34
C MET A 1 1.94 26.72 -14.51
N ILE A 2 2.02 25.54 -13.89
CA ILE A 2 0.98 25.07 -12.97
C ILE A 2 1.13 25.90 -11.70
N ASN A 3 0.14 26.76 -11.42
CA ASN A 3 0.13 27.61 -10.24
C ASN A 3 0.24 26.76 -8.97
N ASN A 4 1.02 27.21 -7.99
CA ASN A 4 1.25 26.46 -6.73
C ASN A 4 -0.07 26.06 -6.02
N ILE A 5 -1.15 26.79 -6.27
CA ILE A 5 -2.51 26.53 -5.77
C ILE A 5 -3.09 25.23 -6.35
N SER A 6 -2.98 24.99 -7.67
CA SER A 6 -3.54 23.77 -8.27
C SER A 6 -2.74 22.54 -7.86
N LYS A 7 -1.41 22.65 -7.78
CA LYS A 7 -0.55 21.58 -7.24
C LYS A 7 -0.97 21.18 -5.81
N ASN A 8 -1.23 22.15 -4.92
CA ASN A 8 -1.72 21.85 -3.56
C ASN A 8 -3.12 21.21 -3.55
N ILE A 9 -4.02 21.60 -4.46
CA ILE A 9 -5.36 21.00 -4.54
C ILE A 9 -5.28 19.49 -4.85
N TYR A 10 -4.38 19.09 -5.75
CA TYR A 10 -4.21 17.67 -6.10
C TYR A 10 -3.60 16.87 -4.94
N TYR A 11 -2.64 17.44 -4.22
CA TYR A 11 -2.08 16.82 -3.01
C TYR A 11 -3.14 16.64 -1.93
N ILE A 12 -3.95 17.66 -1.67
CA ILE A 12 -5.03 17.62 -0.68
C ILE A 12 -6.06 16.54 -1.07
N ALA A 13 -6.53 16.53 -2.32
CA ALA A 13 -7.48 15.54 -2.80
C ALA A 13 -6.95 14.09 -2.68
N PHE A 14 -5.66 13.88 -2.98
CA PHE A 14 -5.03 12.58 -2.83
C PHE A 14 -4.94 12.13 -1.37
N THR A 15 -4.53 13.01 -0.46
CA THR A 15 -4.48 12.69 0.99
C THR A 15 -5.86 12.43 1.58
N LEU A 16 -6.88 13.19 1.15
CA LEU A 16 -8.26 13.02 1.60
C LEU A 16 -8.81 11.66 1.16
N LEU A 17 -8.60 11.30 -0.11
CA LEU A 17 -9.01 10.01 -0.67
C LEU A 17 -8.32 8.84 0.06
N LEU A 18 -7.01 8.97 0.31
CA LEU A 18 -6.24 7.97 1.06
C LEU A 18 -6.79 7.79 2.48
N THR A 19 -7.10 8.91 3.16
CA THR A 19 -7.63 8.88 4.54
C THR A 19 -9.02 8.24 4.60
N MET A 20 -9.88 8.53 3.63
CA MET A 20 -11.20 7.91 3.52
C MET A 20 -11.11 6.40 3.26
N PHE A 21 -10.13 6.00 2.45
CA PHE A 21 -9.86 4.60 2.15
C PHE A 21 -9.33 3.82 3.38
N VAL A 22 -8.47 4.46 4.17
CA VAL A 22 -7.99 3.97 5.47
C VAL A 22 -9.19 3.71 6.39
N VAL A 23 -10.10 4.67 6.57
CA VAL A 23 -11.29 4.54 7.46
C VAL A 23 -12.27 3.44 7.03
N LEU A 24 -12.34 3.11 5.73
CA LEU A 24 -13.19 2.03 5.20
C LEU A 24 -12.61 0.62 5.44
N SER A 25 -11.38 0.51 5.93
CA SER A 25 -10.76 -0.76 6.29
C SER A 25 -11.26 -1.22 7.67
N PRO A 26 -11.83 -2.43 7.84
CA PRO A 26 -12.16 -2.99 9.15
C PRO A 26 -10.91 -3.48 9.92
N ALA A 27 -9.76 -2.84 9.72
CA ALA A 27 -8.46 -3.27 10.26
C ALA A 27 -8.15 -2.68 11.64
N TYR A 28 -8.98 -1.77 12.16
CA TYR A 28 -8.78 -1.12 13.46
C TYR A 28 -9.63 -1.73 14.57
N ALA A 29 -9.91 -3.02 14.54
CA ALA A 29 -10.62 -3.67 15.65
C ALA A 29 -10.29 -5.15 15.72
N ASP A 30 -9.00 -5.51 15.74
CA ASP A 30 -8.63 -6.77 16.37
C ASP A 30 -8.66 -6.56 17.90
N ALA A 31 -9.84 -6.73 18.49
CA ALA A 31 -10.04 -6.78 19.93
C ALA A 31 -9.49 -8.09 20.56
N THR A 32 -8.66 -8.85 19.84
CA THR A 32 -8.17 -10.18 20.24
C THR A 32 -6.64 -10.37 20.20
N ALA A 33 -5.83 -9.30 20.18
CA ALA A 33 -4.38 -9.42 20.39
C ALA A 33 -3.93 -8.78 21.72
N GLY A 34 -4.39 -9.37 22.83
CA GLY A 34 -3.82 -9.09 24.15
C GLY A 34 -2.34 -9.49 24.20
N GLY A 35 -1.49 -8.53 24.55
CA GLY A 35 -0.18 -8.79 25.16
C GLY A 35 0.97 -9.08 24.19
N MET A 36 2.13 -8.54 24.55
CA MET A 36 3.49 -8.76 24.02
C MET A 36 3.98 -10.23 24.15
N GLY A 37 3.13 -11.22 23.87
CA GLY A 37 3.36 -12.63 24.23
C GLY A 37 4.33 -13.39 23.32
N ASN A 38 4.52 -12.96 22.08
CA ASN A 38 5.51 -13.54 21.19
C ASN A 38 5.75 -12.57 20.02
N LEU A 39 6.93 -11.94 19.97
CA LEU A 39 7.30 -11.03 18.87
C LEU A 39 7.09 -11.69 17.50
N ASP A 40 7.30 -13.01 17.43
CA ASP A 40 7.07 -13.83 16.25
C ASP A 40 5.59 -13.81 15.79
N THR A 41 4.63 -13.92 16.72
CA THR A 41 3.20 -13.87 16.40
C THR A 41 2.77 -12.50 15.89
N VAL A 42 3.31 -11.43 16.49
CA VAL A 42 3.01 -10.05 16.05
C VAL A 42 3.59 -9.79 14.66
N LEU A 43 4.85 -10.18 14.42
CA LEU A 43 5.51 -10.03 13.12
C LEU A 43 4.80 -10.83 12.03
N ARG A 44 4.38 -12.08 12.32
CA ARG A 44 3.62 -12.91 11.37
C ARG A 44 2.25 -12.31 11.06
N ASN A 45 1.53 -11.80 12.07
CA ASN A 45 0.24 -11.15 11.85
C ASN A 45 0.38 -9.90 10.95
N ILE A 46 1.41 -9.08 11.17
CA ILE A 46 1.69 -7.90 10.33
C ILE A 46 1.98 -8.32 8.88
N VAL A 47 2.84 -9.33 8.67
CA VAL A 47 3.15 -9.83 7.32
C VAL A 47 1.91 -10.39 6.64
N THR A 48 1.07 -11.14 7.35
CA THR A 48 -0.20 -11.67 6.81
C THR A 48 -1.17 -10.55 6.43
N MET A 49 -1.26 -9.49 7.24
CA MET A 49 -2.10 -8.34 6.92
C MET A 49 -1.55 -7.54 5.72
N MET A 50 -0.23 -7.45 5.56
CA MET A 50 0.40 -6.75 4.42
C MET A 50 0.34 -7.53 3.09
N THR A 51 0.34 -8.86 3.15
CA THR A 51 0.37 -9.74 1.96
C THR A 51 -0.96 -10.40 1.63
N GLY A 52 -1.98 -10.23 2.50
CA GLY A 52 -3.30 -10.81 2.34
C GLY A 52 -4.10 -10.29 1.13
N THR A 53 -5.21 -10.97 0.83
CA THR A 53 -6.10 -10.65 -0.30
C THR A 53 -6.65 -9.22 -0.24
N THR A 54 -6.97 -8.73 0.96
CA THR A 54 -7.40 -7.35 1.19
C THR A 54 -6.32 -6.36 0.76
N ALA A 55 -5.06 -6.51 1.20
CA ALA A 55 -3.97 -5.61 0.83
C ALA A 55 -3.71 -5.59 -0.68
N LYS A 56 -3.84 -6.74 -1.35
CA LYS A 56 -3.72 -6.83 -2.80
C LYS A 56 -4.82 -6.04 -3.53
N LEU A 57 -6.07 -6.12 -3.05
CA LEU A 57 -7.20 -5.35 -3.57
C LEU A 57 -6.97 -3.84 -3.48
N ILE A 58 -6.50 -3.39 -2.33
CA ILE A 58 -6.15 -1.98 -2.07
C ILE A 58 -5.04 -1.51 -3.01
N ALA A 59 -3.97 -2.31 -3.14
CA ALA A 59 -2.84 -1.99 -4.01
C ALA A 59 -3.28 -1.84 -5.48
N THR A 60 -4.18 -2.71 -5.97
CA THR A 60 -4.69 -2.61 -7.35
C THR A 60 -5.44 -1.29 -7.59
N ILE A 61 -6.28 -0.85 -6.65
CA ILE A 61 -7.01 0.41 -6.78
C ILE A 61 -6.04 1.61 -6.73
N CYS A 62 -5.03 1.58 -5.86
CA CYS A 62 -3.99 2.61 -5.81
C CYS A 62 -3.21 2.73 -7.13
N VAL A 63 -2.80 1.61 -7.73
CA VAL A 63 -2.12 1.62 -9.04
C VAL A 63 -3.01 2.22 -10.13
N ALA A 64 -4.30 1.87 -10.14
CA ALA A 64 -5.26 2.42 -11.09
C ALA A 64 -5.39 3.95 -10.95
N ALA A 65 -5.48 4.46 -9.72
CA ALA A 65 -5.55 5.89 -9.46
C ALA A 65 -4.28 6.65 -9.89
N VAL A 66 -3.09 6.06 -9.69
CA VAL A 66 -1.81 6.64 -10.14
C VAL A 66 -1.73 6.66 -11.67
N GLY A 67 -2.21 5.61 -12.35
CA GLY A 67 -2.29 5.58 -13.82
C GLY A 67 -3.15 6.71 -14.36
N ILE A 68 -4.32 6.93 -13.75
CA ILE A 68 -5.23 8.03 -14.11
C ILE A 68 -4.56 9.39 -13.85
N GLY A 69 -3.92 9.57 -12.70
CA GLY A 69 -3.22 10.82 -12.37
C GLY A 69 -2.08 11.15 -13.36
N TRP A 70 -1.40 10.13 -13.88
CA TRP A 70 -0.34 10.30 -14.88
C TRP A 70 -0.91 10.67 -16.25
N MET A 71 -2.05 10.09 -16.65
CA MET A 71 -2.72 10.46 -17.91
C MET A 71 -3.25 11.90 -17.92
N TYR A 72 -3.62 12.47 -16.76
CA TYR A 72 -4.01 13.89 -16.65
C TYR A 72 -2.83 14.87 -16.61
N GLY A 73 -1.58 14.41 -16.71
CA GLY A 73 -0.39 15.26 -16.73
C GLY A 73 -0.09 15.97 -15.41
N VAL A 74 -0.74 15.54 -14.32
CA VAL A 74 -0.63 16.16 -12.98
C VAL A 74 0.58 15.60 -12.21
N ILE A 75 1.02 14.39 -12.53
CA ILE A 75 2.16 13.70 -11.92
C ILE A 75 3.18 13.26 -12.99
N ASP A 76 4.47 13.52 -12.73
CA ASP A 76 5.58 13.09 -13.60
C ASP A 76 5.77 11.57 -13.59
N LEU A 77 6.23 11.01 -14.70
CA LEU A 77 6.54 9.59 -14.88
C LEU A 77 7.43 9.04 -13.75
N ARG A 78 8.37 9.86 -13.27
CA ARG A 78 9.27 9.48 -12.17
C ARG A 78 8.53 9.28 -10.84
N LYS A 79 7.51 10.11 -10.55
CA LYS A 79 6.68 9.98 -9.34
C LYS A 79 5.74 8.78 -9.44
N ALA A 80 5.15 8.56 -10.61
CA ALA A 80 4.34 7.37 -10.87
C ALA A 80 5.17 6.08 -10.73
N ALA A 81 6.39 6.08 -11.26
CA ALA A 81 7.30 4.94 -11.17
C ALA A 81 7.65 4.56 -9.72
N TYR A 82 7.86 5.53 -8.83
CA TYR A 82 8.13 5.22 -7.41
C TYR A 82 6.98 4.47 -6.73
N CYS A 83 5.73 4.79 -7.06
CA CYS A 83 4.58 4.10 -6.47
C CYS A 83 4.49 2.64 -6.94
N VAL A 84 4.64 2.40 -8.25
CA VAL A 84 4.60 1.05 -8.82
C VAL A 84 5.76 0.20 -8.31
N LEU A 85 6.95 0.79 -8.20
CA LEU A 85 8.15 0.12 -7.69
C LEU A 85 7.95 -0.29 -6.22
N GLY A 86 7.40 0.59 -5.38
CA GLY A 86 7.10 0.28 -3.98
C GLY A 86 6.15 -0.91 -3.81
N ILE A 87 5.08 -0.96 -4.62
CA ILE A 87 4.12 -2.07 -4.62
C ILE A 87 4.80 -3.37 -5.07
N GLY A 88 5.62 -3.30 -6.13
CA GLY A 88 6.41 -4.43 -6.61
C GLY A 88 7.36 -5.00 -5.55
N ILE A 89 7.99 -4.15 -4.74
CA ILE A 89 8.87 -4.60 -3.65
C ILE A 89 8.06 -5.29 -2.55
N VAL A 90 6.93 -4.75 -2.11
CA VAL A 90 6.14 -5.33 -1.00
C VAL A 90 5.69 -6.76 -1.33
N PHE A 91 5.13 -6.98 -2.52
CA PHE A 91 4.70 -8.31 -2.95
C PHE A 91 5.87 -9.20 -3.41
N GLY A 92 6.91 -8.61 -4.00
CA GLY A 92 8.11 -9.33 -4.41
C GLY A 92 8.95 -9.85 -3.24
N ALA A 93 9.03 -9.08 -2.14
CA ALA A 93 9.75 -9.47 -0.94
C ALA A 93 9.16 -10.74 -0.32
N SER A 94 7.82 -10.85 -0.24
CA SER A 94 7.18 -12.05 0.28
C SER A 94 7.50 -13.30 -0.55
N ALA A 95 7.55 -13.19 -1.88
CA ALA A 95 7.90 -14.30 -2.75
C ALA A 95 9.38 -14.70 -2.60
N LEU A 96 10.29 -13.71 -2.56
CA LEU A 96 11.72 -13.94 -2.37
C LEU A 96 12.03 -14.61 -1.04
N VAL A 97 11.38 -14.16 0.04
CA VAL A 97 11.52 -14.74 1.36
C VAL A 97 11.02 -16.18 1.39
N ASN A 98 9.91 -16.49 0.69
CA ASN A 98 9.40 -17.87 0.56
C ASN A 98 10.38 -18.78 -0.19
N LEU A 99 11.02 -18.28 -1.24
CA LEU A 99 12.05 -19.00 -1.99
C LEU A 99 13.32 -19.24 -1.15
N LEU A 100 13.72 -18.27 -0.32
CA LEU A 100 14.90 -18.37 0.55
C LEU A 100 14.69 -19.29 1.75
N MET A 101 13.48 -19.31 2.33
CA MET A 101 13.14 -20.22 3.42
C MET A 101 13.01 -21.68 2.96
N GLY A 102 13.22 -21.96 1.67
CA GLY A 102 13.27 -23.31 1.15
C GLY A 102 11.90 -23.96 1.18
N THR A 103 10.91 -23.39 0.48
CA THR A 103 9.76 -24.18 0.05
C THR A 103 10.22 -25.22 -0.97
N THR A 104 10.81 -26.30 -0.46
CA THR A 104 10.62 -27.64 -0.99
C THR A 104 9.11 -27.85 -1.05
N SER A 105 8.55 -27.72 -2.24
CA SER A 105 7.53 -28.68 -2.67
C SER A 105 8.25 -29.94 -3.10
#